data_AF-A0A968F866-F1
#
_entry.id   AF-A0A968F866-F1
#
_cell.length_a   1.000
_cell.length_b   1.000
_cell.length_c   1.000
_cell.angle_alpha   90.00
_cell.angle_beta   90.00
_cell.angle_gamma   90.00
#
_symmetry.space_group_name_H-M   'P 1'
#
loop_
_entity.id
_entity.type
_entity.pdbx_description
1 polymer ?
#
loop_
_entity_poly.entity_id
_entity_poly.type
_entity_poly.pdbx_seq_one_letter_code
_entity_poly.pdbx_strand_id
1 'polypeptide(L)'
;GKVVEIWGLKGSTPAQERHDGFVKGIESHEQIEVIYEQDGAWLRRKGREIMENALQRFQNIDLVYAHNDPMAMGAYLAAQNAGREEEMYFIGIDGLPGPEGGAQAVLNGQLDATFLYPTGGQKAIEIASKILNGEEVPKYITLETATITPENAEKYANR
;
A
#
# COMPACT_ATOMS: atom_id res chain seq x y z
N GLY A 1 17.01 0.89 -8.81
CA GLY A 1 15.77 1.02 -9.56
C GLY A 1 15.10 2.33 -9.25
N LYS A 2 14.31 2.83 -10.17
CA LYS A 2 13.55 4.08 -10.12
C LYS A 2 12.16 3.81 -9.56
N VAL A 3 11.81 4.50 -8.49
CA VAL A 3 10.56 4.32 -7.75
C VAL A 3 9.64 5.51 -7.98
N VAL A 4 8.38 5.22 -8.28
CA VAL A 4 7.27 6.17 -8.16
C VAL A 4 6.58 5.92 -6.82
N GLU A 5 6.53 6.93 -5.95
CA GLU A 5 5.83 6.86 -4.68
C GLU A 5 4.49 7.60 -4.76
N ILE A 6 3.39 6.90 -4.52
CA ILE A 6 2.04 7.47 -4.46
C ILE A 6 1.65 7.56 -2.99
N TRP A 7 1.75 8.77 -2.46
CA TRP A 7 1.44 9.05 -1.06
C TRP A 7 -0.05 8.92 -0.77
N GLY A 8 -0.36 8.61 0.48
CA GLY A 8 -1.67 8.92 1.04
C GLY A 8 -1.93 10.41 1.13
N LEU A 9 -3.02 10.80 1.81
CA LEU A 9 -3.29 12.21 2.11
C LEU A 9 -2.12 12.81 2.91
N LYS A 10 -1.38 13.76 2.31
CA LYS A 10 -0.28 14.44 3.01
C LYS A 10 -0.84 15.16 4.24
N GLY A 11 -0.15 15.03 5.36
CA GLY A 11 -0.59 15.52 6.68
C GLY A 11 -1.33 14.49 7.53
N SER A 12 -1.67 13.31 6.99
CA SER A 12 -2.10 12.17 7.81
C SER A 12 -0.88 11.42 8.35
N THR A 13 -0.93 11.00 9.63
CA THR A 13 0.19 10.29 10.26
C THR A 13 0.57 9.00 9.54
N PRO A 14 -0.37 8.17 9.00
CA PRO A 14 0.03 6.96 8.31
C PRO A 14 0.79 7.25 7.01
N ALA A 15 0.45 8.32 6.28
CA ALA A 15 1.17 8.67 5.05
C ALA A 15 2.62 9.06 5.37
N GLN A 16 2.82 9.86 6.42
CA GLN A 16 4.16 10.27 6.87
C GLN A 16 4.98 9.07 7.34
N GLU A 17 4.42 8.24 8.23
CA GLU A 17 5.14 7.09 8.79
C GLU A 17 5.46 6.03 7.73
N ARG A 18 4.58 5.84 6.72
CA ARG A 18 4.82 4.94 5.57
C ARG A 18 5.96 5.43 4.68
N HIS A 19 6.06 6.74 4.45
CA HIS A 19 7.17 7.32 3.70
C HIS A 19 8.47 7.24 4.51
N ASP A 20 8.49 7.71 5.75
CA ASP A 20 9.69 7.73 6.59
C ASP A 20 10.26 6.32 6.77
N GLY A 21 9.39 5.33 6.99
CA GLY A 21 9.77 3.92 7.06
C GLY A 21 10.35 3.39 5.74
N PHE A 22 9.76 3.76 4.60
CA PHE A 22 10.25 3.37 3.28
C PHE A 22 11.62 3.99 2.98
N VAL A 23 11.77 5.31 3.14
CA VAL A 23 13.03 6.03 2.93
C VAL A 23 14.13 5.42 3.80
N LYS A 24 13.86 5.24 5.10
CA LYS A 24 14.81 4.59 6.01
C LYS A 24 15.18 3.17 5.58
N GLY A 25 14.22 2.41 5.02
CA GLY A 25 14.45 1.07 4.51
C GLY A 25 15.38 1.03 3.29
N ILE A 26 15.35 2.07 2.46
CA ILE A 26 16.17 2.15 1.23
C ILE A 26 17.45 2.99 1.41
N GLU A 27 17.65 3.67 2.55
CA GLU A 27 18.79 4.56 2.79
C GLU A 27 20.16 3.90 2.53
N SER A 28 20.32 2.62 2.85
CA SER A 28 21.56 1.87 2.58
C SER A 28 21.70 1.34 1.16
N HIS A 29 20.76 1.64 0.28
CA HIS A 29 20.65 1.13 -1.08
C HIS A 29 20.72 2.28 -2.10
N GLU A 30 21.92 2.83 -2.32
CA GLU A 30 22.17 3.99 -3.21
C GLU A 30 21.66 3.82 -4.65
N GLN A 31 21.46 2.58 -5.10
CA GLN A 31 20.90 2.27 -6.41
C GLN A 31 19.38 2.49 -6.51
N ILE A 32 18.68 2.69 -5.39
CA ILE A 32 17.23 2.93 -5.35
C ILE A 32 16.98 4.43 -5.26
N GLU A 33 16.22 4.97 -6.21
CA GLU A 33 15.95 6.40 -6.30
C GLU A 33 14.43 6.63 -6.41
N VAL A 34 13.86 7.48 -5.55
CA VAL A 34 12.49 7.98 -5.71
C VAL A 34 12.51 9.11 -6.74
N ILE A 35 12.04 8.80 -7.95
CA ILE A 35 12.08 9.73 -9.09
C ILE A 35 10.83 10.61 -9.19
N TYR A 36 9.74 10.20 -8.53
CA TYR A 36 8.49 10.91 -8.54
C TYR A 36 7.64 10.56 -7.32
N GLU A 37 7.21 11.59 -6.60
CA GLU A 37 6.31 11.46 -5.46
C GLU A 37 5.14 12.44 -5.59
N GLN A 38 3.90 11.98 -5.33
CA GLN A 38 2.71 12.83 -5.36
C GLN A 38 1.67 12.39 -4.32
N ASP A 39 0.86 13.35 -3.85
CA ASP A 39 -0.26 13.10 -2.95
C ASP A 39 -1.44 12.46 -3.70
N GLY A 40 -1.70 11.19 -3.40
CA GLY A 40 -2.80 10.40 -3.93
C GLY A 40 -4.09 10.48 -3.11
N ALA A 41 -4.08 11.17 -1.97
CA ALA A 41 -5.22 11.40 -1.08
C ALA A 41 -5.99 10.13 -0.67
N TRP A 42 -5.34 8.95 -0.71
CA TRP A 42 -5.93 7.63 -0.50
C TRP A 42 -6.90 7.15 -1.61
N LEU A 43 -6.98 7.87 -2.73
CA LEU A 43 -8.00 7.66 -3.76
C LEU A 43 -7.44 6.93 -4.98
N ARG A 44 -8.10 5.84 -5.38
CA ARG A 44 -7.78 5.08 -6.62
C ARG A 44 -7.68 5.97 -7.86
N ARG A 45 -8.63 6.88 -8.05
CA ARG A 45 -8.64 7.82 -9.19
C ARG A 45 -7.36 8.66 -9.23
N LYS A 46 -6.91 9.15 -8.08
CA LYS A 46 -5.69 9.96 -7.97
C LYS A 46 -4.44 9.13 -8.24
N GLY A 47 -4.38 7.88 -7.73
CA GLY A 47 -3.29 6.96 -8.07
C GLY A 47 -3.16 6.74 -9.58
N ARG A 48 -4.28 6.58 -10.28
CA ARG A 48 -4.31 6.49 -11.75
C ARG A 48 -3.77 7.75 -12.43
N GLU A 49 -4.28 8.93 -12.06
CA GLU A 49 -3.83 10.22 -12.62
C GLU A 49 -2.33 10.47 -12.39
N ILE A 50 -1.82 10.13 -11.21
CA ILE A 50 -0.40 10.29 -10.88
C ILE A 50 0.44 9.37 -11.77
N MET A 51 0.02 8.12 -11.94
CA MET A 51 0.76 7.16 -12.75
C MET A 51 0.71 7.49 -14.26
N GLU A 52 -0.43 7.95 -14.78
CA GLU A 52 -0.55 8.47 -16.15
C GLU A 52 0.45 9.60 -16.42
N ASN A 53 0.66 10.49 -15.45
CA ASN A 53 1.65 11.57 -15.54
C ASN A 53 3.09 11.05 -15.41
N ALA A 54 3.33 10.07 -14.53
CA ALA A 54 4.64 9.46 -14.35
C ALA A 54 5.10 8.78 -15.65
N LEU A 55 4.24 7.98 -16.27
CA LEU A 55 4.53 7.24 -17.50
C LEU A 55 4.88 8.15 -18.68
N GLN A 56 4.31 9.35 -18.76
CA GLN A 56 4.65 10.35 -19.78
C GLN A 56 6.03 10.98 -19.54
N ARG A 57 6.44 11.13 -18.28
CA ARG A 57 7.68 11.81 -17.90
C ARG A 57 8.89 10.87 -17.86
N PHE A 58 8.65 9.60 -17.55
CA PHE A 58 9.70 8.63 -17.27
C PHE A 58 9.55 7.40 -18.16
N GLN A 59 10.58 7.16 -18.97
CA GLN A 59 10.68 5.94 -19.78
C GLN A 59 11.02 4.70 -18.95
N ASN A 60 11.63 4.89 -17.78
CA ASN A 60 12.09 3.80 -16.93
C ASN A 60 11.54 4.01 -15.52
N ILE A 61 10.66 3.11 -15.09
CA ILE A 61 10.12 3.00 -13.74
C ILE A 61 10.28 1.52 -13.40
N ASP A 62 10.87 1.20 -12.25
CA ASP A 62 11.10 -0.19 -11.83
C ASP A 62 10.10 -0.63 -10.75
N LEU A 63 9.54 0.34 -10.00
CA LEU A 63 8.61 0.08 -8.91
C LEU A 63 7.61 1.23 -8.76
N VAL A 64 6.34 0.89 -8.53
CA VAL A 64 5.33 1.79 -7.98
C VAL A 64 5.06 1.37 -6.54
N TYR A 65 5.39 2.23 -5.59
CA TYR A 65 5.02 2.09 -4.19
C TYR A 65 3.86 3.01 -3.87
N ALA A 66 2.67 2.46 -3.67
CA ALA A 66 1.51 3.23 -3.26
C ALA A 66 1.18 2.95 -1.79
N HIS A 67 0.90 4.01 -1.04
CA HIS A 67 0.62 3.88 0.38
C HIS A 67 -0.69 3.15 0.67
N ASN A 68 -1.56 2.86 -0.31
CA ASN A 68 -2.66 1.92 -0.14
C ASN A 68 -3.00 1.11 -1.41
N ASP A 69 -3.73 0.01 -1.25
CA ASP A 69 -4.13 -0.88 -2.35
C ASP A 69 -5.00 -0.19 -3.41
N PRO A 70 -6.00 0.65 -3.07
CA PRO A 70 -6.75 1.41 -4.06
C PRO A 70 -5.88 2.27 -4.97
N MET A 71 -4.88 2.98 -4.43
CA MET A 71 -3.96 3.80 -5.23
C MET A 71 -3.03 2.93 -6.07
N ALA A 72 -2.51 1.84 -5.52
CA ALA A 72 -1.70 0.87 -6.26
C ALA A 72 -2.46 0.30 -7.47
N MET A 73 -3.71 -0.12 -7.26
CA MET A 73 -4.59 -0.62 -8.31
C MET A 73 -4.94 0.45 -9.35
N GLY A 74 -5.07 1.72 -8.93
CA GLY A 74 -5.21 2.85 -9.86
C GLY A 74 -3.99 3.00 -10.77
N ALA A 75 -2.80 2.90 -10.19
CA ALA A 75 -1.53 2.98 -10.92
C ALA A 75 -1.33 1.79 -11.87
N TYR A 76 -1.60 0.57 -11.42
CA TYR A 76 -1.56 -0.63 -12.25
C TYR A 76 -2.43 -0.47 -13.50
N LEU A 77 -3.69 -0.02 -13.35
CA LEU A 77 -4.58 0.19 -14.49
C LEU A 77 -4.07 1.27 -15.46
N ALA A 78 -3.39 2.32 -14.97
CA ALA A 78 -2.77 3.32 -15.84
C ALA A 78 -1.62 2.70 -16.66
N ALA A 79 -0.77 1.91 -16.02
CA ALA A 79 0.32 1.21 -16.68
C ALA A 79 -0.19 0.17 -17.69
N GLN A 80 -1.22 -0.60 -17.33
CA GLN A 80 -1.88 -1.56 -18.20
C GLN A 80 -2.49 -0.88 -19.44
N ASN A 81 -3.16 0.27 -19.27
CA ASN A 81 -3.70 1.03 -20.39
C ASN A 81 -2.60 1.57 -21.33
N ALA A 82 -1.39 1.77 -20.81
CA ALA A 82 -0.22 2.15 -21.59
C ALA A 82 0.55 0.95 -22.17
N GLY A 83 0.19 -0.29 -21.80
CA GLY A 83 0.91 -1.52 -22.16
C GLY A 83 2.30 -1.62 -21.55
N ARG A 84 2.47 -1.09 -20.33
CA ARG A 84 3.76 -0.97 -19.61
C ARG A 84 3.73 -1.60 -18.22
N GLU A 85 2.64 -2.27 -17.84
CA GLU A 85 2.49 -2.91 -16.54
C GLU A 85 3.56 -3.97 -16.25
N GLU A 86 4.08 -4.66 -17.27
CA GLU A 86 5.12 -5.68 -17.10
C GLU A 86 6.53 -5.08 -16.89
N GLU A 87 6.70 -3.76 -17.07
CA GLU A 87 8.00 -3.09 -16.91
C GLU A 87 8.36 -2.81 -15.45
N MET A 88 7.39 -2.87 -14.53
CA MET A 88 7.56 -2.45 -13.13
C MET A 88 6.74 -3.27 -12.17
N TYR A 89 7.20 -3.32 -10.93
CA TYR A 89 6.46 -3.92 -9.83
C TYR A 89 5.44 -2.94 -9.22
N PHE A 90 4.34 -3.46 -8.66
CA PHE A 90 3.31 -2.70 -7.96
C PHE A 90 3.16 -3.19 -6.53
N ILE A 91 3.42 -2.30 -5.56
CA ILE A 91 3.29 -2.57 -4.13
C ILE A 91 2.22 -1.67 -3.52
N GLY A 92 1.29 -2.29 -2.79
CA GLY A 92 0.25 -1.63 -2.00
C GLY A 92 0.37 -1.88 -0.49
N ILE A 93 -0.58 -1.31 0.26
CA ILE A 93 -0.78 -1.56 1.69
C ILE A 93 -2.29 -1.59 1.92
N ASP A 94 -2.78 -2.59 2.63
CA ASP A 94 -4.09 -2.73 3.29
C ASP A 94 -4.36 -4.23 3.42
N GLY A 95 -4.18 -4.99 2.34
CA GLY A 95 -4.23 -6.45 2.36
C GLY A 95 -5.63 -7.00 2.62
N LEU A 96 -6.67 -6.25 2.26
CA LEU A 96 -8.06 -6.65 2.49
C LEU A 96 -8.45 -7.89 1.66
N PRO A 97 -9.36 -8.74 2.19
CA PRO A 97 -9.95 -9.84 1.44
C PRO A 97 -11.00 -9.34 0.42
N GLY A 98 -11.54 -10.27 -0.37
CA GLY A 98 -12.65 -10.01 -1.28
C GLY A 98 -12.23 -9.48 -2.66
N PRO A 99 -13.18 -9.36 -3.60
CA PRO A 99 -12.89 -9.17 -5.02
C PRO A 99 -12.17 -7.86 -5.36
N GLU A 100 -12.32 -6.83 -4.53
CA GLU A 100 -11.64 -5.54 -4.69
C GLU A 100 -10.49 -5.33 -3.68
N GLY A 101 -10.18 -6.35 -2.88
CA GLY A 101 -9.14 -6.28 -1.85
C GLY A 101 -7.74 -6.52 -2.42
N GLY A 102 -6.71 -6.00 -1.75
CA GLY A 102 -5.33 -6.15 -2.20
C GLY A 102 -4.84 -7.60 -2.23
N ALA A 103 -5.33 -8.45 -1.34
CA ALA A 103 -4.97 -9.87 -1.37
C ALA A 103 -5.45 -10.54 -2.66
N GLN A 104 -6.65 -10.20 -3.13
CA GLN A 104 -7.16 -10.67 -4.41
C GLN A 104 -6.40 -10.05 -5.58
N ALA A 105 -6.01 -8.78 -5.48
CA ALA A 105 -5.20 -8.12 -6.50
C ALA A 105 -3.84 -8.81 -6.70
N VAL A 106 -3.21 -9.29 -5.61
CA VAL A 106 -1.99 -10.10 -5.68
C VAL A 106 -2.24 -11.45 -6.36
N LEU A 107 -3.32 -12.16 -6.00
CA LEU A 107 -3.71 -13.41 -6.68
C LEU A 107 -3.95 -13.24 -8.17
N ASN A 108 -4.50 -12.09 -8.57
CA ASN A 108 -4.78 -11.78 -9.96
C ASN A 108 -3.52 -11.34 -10.74
N GLY A 109 -2.36 -11.25 -10.10
CA GLY A 109 -1.12 -10.75 -10.70
C GLY A 109 -1.13 -9.24 -10.99
N GLN A 110 -2.02 -8.49 -10.34
CA GLN A 110 -2.15 -7.04 -10.53
C GLN A 110 -1.26 -6.25 -9.56
N LEU A 111 -0.98 -6.82 -8.39
CA LEU A 111 -0.01 -6.31 -7.43
C LEU A 111 1.02 -7.41 -7.14
N ASP A 112 2.29 -7.04 -7.03
CA ASP A 112 3.35 -7.99 -6.67
C ASP A 112 3.37 -8.27 -5.17
N ALA A 113 2.99 -7.26 -4.38
CA ALA A 113 2.79 -7.41 -2.96
C ALA A 113 1.81 -6.39 -2.39
N THR A 114 1.21 -6.74 -1.25
CA THR A 114 0.58 -5.79 -0.34
C THR A 114 0.95 -6.11 1.10
N PHE A 115 0.85 -5.14 2.00
CA PHE A 115 1.06 -5.34 3.44
C PHE A 115 -0.26 -5.26 4.18
N LEU A 116 -0.56 -6.27 5.00
CA LEU A 116 -1.76 -6.31 5.82
C LEU A 116 -1.77 -5.12 6.79
N TYR A 117 -2.79 -4.27 6.67
CA TYR A 117 -3.11 -3.24 7.63
C TYR A 117 -4.44 -3.61 8.31
N PRO A 118 -4.40 -4.28 9.48
CA PRO A 118 -5.59 -4.84 10.09
C PRO A 118 -6.59 -3.75 10.50
N THR A 119 -7.88 -3.98 10.26
CA THR A 119 -8.95 -3.00 10.56
C THR A 119 -9.12 -2.73 12.05
N GLY A 120 -8.75 -3.68 12.91
CA GLY A 120 -8.78 -3.53 14.37
C GLY A 120 -10.18 -3.52 15.01
N GLY A 121 -11.25 -3.70 14.24
CA GLY A 121 -12.63 -3.53 14.73
C GLY A 121 -12.98 -4.40 15.95
N GLN A 122 -12.68 -5.71 15.91
CA GLN A 122 -12.91 -6.59 17.05
C GLN A 122 -12.10 -6.14 18.29
N LYS A 123 -10.83 -5.79 18.10
CA LYS A 123 -9.95 -5.36 19.20
C LYS A 123 -10.42 -4.05 19.80
N ALA A 124 -10.88 -3.11 18.98
CA ALA A 124 -11.43 -1.84 19.44
C ALA A 124 -12.64 -2.04 20.36
N ILE A 125 -13.58 -2.92 19.99
CA ILE A 125 -14.75 -3.25 20.82
C ILE A 125 -14.35 -3.97 22.11
N GLU A 126 -13.42 -4.93 22.03
CA GLU A 126 -12.89 -5.62 23.22
C GLU A 126 -12.31 -4.62 24.23
N ILE A 127 -11.48 -3.70 23.77
CA ILE A 127 -10.81 -2.71 24.61
C ILE A 127 -11.80 -1.68 25.16
N ALA A 128 -12.76 -1.22 24.36
CA ALA A 128 -13.82 -0.33 24.82
C ALA A 128 -14.62 -0.98 25.97
N SER A 129 -14.97 -2.27 25.84
CA SER A 129 -15.68 -3.01 26.89
C SER A 129 -14.88 -3.10 28.19
N LYS A 130 -13.58 -3.42 28.11
CA LYS A 130 -12.69 -3.46 29.27
C LYS A 130 -12.61 -2.13 30.02
N ILE A 131 -12.46 -1.03 29.28
CA ILE A 131 -12.43 0.32 29.86
C ILE A 131 -13.75 0.64 30.58
N LEU A 132 -14.89 0.32 29.96
CA LEU A 132 -16.21 0.55 30.56
C LEU A 132 -16.45 -0.28 31.83
N ASN A 133 -15.80 -1.44 31.95
CA ASN A 133 -15.82 -2.28 33.14
C ASN A 133 -14.79 -1.88 34.21
N GLY A 134 -14.01 -0.82 33.98
CA GLY A 134 -12.99 -0.34 34.91
C GLY A 134 -11.71 -1.18 34.93
N GLU A 135 -11.49 -2.01 33.90
CA GLU A 135 -10.25 -2.77 33.75
C GLU A 135 -9.11 -1.89 33.22
N GLU A 136 -7.88 -2.16 33.67
CA GLU A 136 -6.69 -1.51 33.09
C GLU A 136 -6.38 -2.07 31.70
N VAL A 137 -6.12 -1.18 30.75
CA VAL A 137 -5.73 -1.54 29.38
C VAL A 137 -4.45 -0.80 28.98
N PRO A 138 -3.60 -1.39 28.11
CA PRO A 138 -2.43 -0.70 27.59
C PRO A 138 -2.82 0.59 26.84
N LYS A 139 -2.05 1.67 27.05
CA LYS A 139 -2.23 2.93 26.33
C LYS A 139 -2.00 2.80 24.82
N TYR A 140 -1.08 1.92 24.43
CA TYR A 140 -0.73 1.65 23.05
C TYR A 140 -0.91 0.16 22.77
N ILE A 141 -1.66 -0.15 21.71
CA ILE A 141 -1.91 -1.51 21.26
C ILE A 141 -1.53 -1.56 19.79
N THR A 142 -0.40 -2.18 19.50
CA THR A 142 0.08 -2.36 18.13
C THR A 142 -0.54 -3.63 17.57
N LEU A 143 -1.17 -3.50 16.40
CA LEU A 143 -1.68 -4.65 15.65
C LEU A 143 -0.61 -5.17 14.70
N GLU A 144 -0.55 -6.49 14.53
CA GLU A 144 0.45 -7.13 13.69
C GLU A 144 0.14 -6.93 12.19
N THR A 145 1.20 -6.68 11.41
CA THR A 145 1.17 -6.65 9.95
C THR A 145 1.76 -7.95 9.38
N ALA A 146 1.50 -8.21 8.10
CA ALA A 146 2.08 -9.33 7.37
C ALA A 146 2.28 -8.93 5.91
N THR A 147 3.37 -9.40 5.29
CA THR A 147 3.57 -9.27 3.86
C THR A 147 2.70 -10.30 3.13
N ILE A 148 1.96 -9.83 2.14
CA ILE A 148 1.11 -10.64 1.27
C ILE A 148 1.73 -10.64 -0.13
N THR A 149 2.10 -11.82 -0.60
CA THR A 149 2.77 -12.09 -1.88
C THR A 149 2.07 -13.26 -2.58
N PRO A 150 2.37 -13.58 -3.86
CA PRO A 150 1.73 -14.69 -4.55
C PRO A 150 1.80 -16.02 -3.79
N GLU A 151 2.86 -16.25 -3.01
CA GLU A 151 3.05 -17.47 -2.22
C GLU A 151 2.02 -17.65 -1.08
N ASN A 152 1.41 -16.57 -0.59
CA ASN A 152 0.51 -16.62 0.55
C ASN A 152 -0.83 -15.89 0.35
N ALA A 153 -1.03 -15.21 -0.77
CA ALA A 153 -2.21 -14.37 -1.01
C ALA A 153 -3.53 -15.14 -0.93
N GLU A 154 -3.56 -16.42 -1.29
CA GLU A 154 -4.76 -17.27 -1.20
C GLU A 154 -5.32 -17.35 0.22
N LYS A 155 -4.44 -17.38 1.23
CA LYS A 155 -4.82 -17.38 2.65
C LYS A 155 -5.54 -16.10 3.07
N TYR A 156 -5.18 -14.97 2.47
CA TYR A 156 -5.71 -13.66 2.85
C TYR A 156 -6.91 -13.24 2.01
N ALA A 157 -6.99 -13.66 0.74
CA ALA A 157 -8.11 -13.31 -0.13
C ALA A 157 -9.43 -14.00 0.29
N ASN A 158 -9.34 -15.23 0.80
CA ASN A 158 -10.48 -16.08 1.18
C ASN A 158 -10.84 -15.99 2.67
N ARG A 159 -10.32 -14.99 3.38
CA ARG A 159 -10.39 -14.89 4.85
C ARG A 159 -11.67 -14.24 5.35
#